data_AF-A0A1D3TSD4-F1
#
_entry.id   AF-A0A1D3TSD4-F1
#
_cell.length_a   1.000
_cell.length_b   1.000
_cell.length_c   1.000
_cell.angle_alpha   90.00
_cell.angle_beta   90.00
_cell.angle_gamma   90.00
#
_symmetry.space_group_name_H-M   'P 1'
#
loop_
_entity.id
_entity.type
_entity.pdbx_description
1 polymer ?
#
loop_
_entity_poly.entity_id
_entity_poly.type
_entity_poly.pdbx_seq_one_letter_code
_entity_poly.pdbx_strand_id
1 'polypeptide(L)'
;MEEKKMYRLGDIEEVIAEMDFSDTDDDIAEIDADLEFWISGWYVVIPSLGIHVREGVACTFDEEENMFMPDFDVTVVCEGEIASETWMYYEQDGILITLANWLNGRMPIDAIEKLECYIEIANVTN
;
A
#
# COMPACT_ATOMS: atom_id res chain seq x y z
N MET A 1 24.07 -3.52 5.74
CA MET A 1 22.79 -3.82 5.06
C MET A 1 22.10 -4.82 5.96
N GLU A 2 21.01 -4.44 6.61
CA GLU A 2 20.17 -5.43 7.29
C GLU A 2 19.60 -6.39 6.24
N GLU A 3 19.62 -7.69 6.54
CA GLU A 3 18.97 -8.68 5.68
C GLU A 3 17.45 -8.51 5.82
N LYS A 4 16.80 -8.06 4.75
CA LYS A 4 15.34 -7.96 4.72
C LYS A 4 14.74 -9.36 4.69
N LYS A 5 13.74 -9.61 5.53
CA LYS A 5 13.01 -10.89 5.52
C LYS A 5 12.10 -10.92 4.29
N MET A 6 12.34 -11.90 3.42
CA MET A 6 11.56 -12.10 2.19
C MET A 6 10.35 -13.00 2.46
N TYR A 7 9.24 -12.70 1.79
CA TYR A 7 7.97 -13.42 1.83
C TYR A 7 7.49 -13.73 0.41
N ARG A 8 6.52 -14.64 0.31
CA ARG A 8 5.72 -14.81 -0.91
C ARG A 8 4.54 -13.86 -0.85
N LEU A 9 4.23 -13.21 -1.96
CA LEU A 9 3.15 -12.23 -2.02
C LEU A 9 1.79 -12.85 -1.66
N GLY A 10 1.54 -14.11 -2.00
CA GLY A 10 0.31 -14.81 -1.62
C GLY A 10 0.11 -14.99 -0.11
N ASP A 11 1.18 -14.89 0.69
CA ASP A 11 1.13 -15.04 2.14
C ASP A 11 1.21 -13.67 2.86
N ILE A 12 1.37 -12.56 2.12
CA ILE A 12 1.77 -11.27 2.71
C ILE A 12 0.69 -10.65 3.60
N GLU A 13 -0.58 -10.78 3.21
CA GLU A 13 -1.70 -10.21 3.96
C GLU A 13 -1.87 -10.91 5.32
N GLU A 14 -1.64 -12.23 5.37
CA GLU A 14 -1.61 -12.97 6.64
C GLU A 14 -0.47 -12.50 7.53
N VAL A 15 0.72 -12.26 6.95
CA VAL A 15 1.88 -11.74 7.68
C VAL A 15 1.62 -10.33 8.23
N ILE A 16 1.04 -9.44 7.43
CA ILE A 16 0.70 -8.06 7.84
C ILE A 16 -0.30 -8.10 9.00
N ALA A 17 -1.34 -8.93 8.91
CA ALA A 17 -2.37 -9.06 9.95
C ALA A 17 -1.82 -9.56 11.31
N GLU A 18 -0.68 -10.27 11.31
CA GLU A 18 -0.01 -10.73 12.52
C GLU A 18 1.06 -9.75 13.06
N MET A 19 1.46 -8.76 12.26
CA MET A 19 2.47 -7.77 12.64
C MET A 19 1.87 -6.63 13.46
N ASP A 20 2.69 -6.04 14.33
CA ASP A 20 2.31 -4.85 15.11
C ASP A 20 2.92 -3.61 14.47
N PHE A 21 2.06 -2.74 13.95
CA PHE A 21 2.42 -1.46 13.36
C PHE A 21 1.95 -0.27 14.22
N SER A 22 1.56 -0.49 15.48
CA SER A 22 1.03 0.57 16.35
C SER A 22 2.00 1.72 16.64
N ASP A 23 3.30 1.47 16.52
CA ASP A 23 4.36 2.49 16.65
C ASP A 23 4.74 3.17 15.31
N THR A 24 4.01 2.90 14.23
CA THR A 24 4.26 3.47 12.90
C THR A 24 3.19 4.49 12.56
N ASP A 25 3.59 5.74 12.30
CA ASP A 25 2.67 6.80 11.90
C ASP A 25 2.21 6.64 10.45
N ASP A 26 0.91 6.79 10.22
CA ASP A 26 0.35 6.87 8.87
C ASP A 26 0.75 8.18 8.17
N ASP A 27 0.72 8.14 6.86
CA ASP A 27 1.03 9.25 5.97
C ASP A 27 -0.24 9.71 5.24
N ILE A 28 -0.32 11.00 4.90
CA ILE A 28 -1.50 11.57 4.24
C ILE A 28 -1.15 11.89 2.79
N ALA A 29 -1.93 11.33 1.89
CA ALA A 29 -1.83 11.57 0.47
C ALA A 29 -3.04 12.37 -0.02
N GLU A 30 -2.80 13.60 -0.43
CA GLU A 30 -3.80 14.43 -1.10
C GLU A 30 -4.03 13.89 -2.51
N ILE A 31 -5.24 13.38 -2.80
CA ILE A 31 -5.59 12.84 -4.11
C ILE A 31 -6.30 13.91 -4.94
N ASP A 32 -7.33 14.52 -4.37
CA ASP A 32 -8.02 15.68 -4.92
C ASP A 32 -8.64 16.55 -3.80
N ALA A 33 -9.51 17.49 -4.16
CA ALA A 33 -10.08 18.45 -3.21
C ALA A 33 -11.02 17.81 -2.17
N ASP A 34 -11.64 16.68 -2.51
CA ASP A 34 -12.68 16.03 -1.70
C ASP A 34 -12.28 14.60 -1.30
N LEU A 35 -11.05 14.18 -1.63
CA LEU A 35 -10.49 12.85 -1.35
C LEU A 35 -9.02 12.93 -0.90
N GLU A 36 -8.75 12.34 0.26
CA GLU A 36 -7.41 12.07 0.77
C GLU A 36 -7.28 10.57 1.09
N PHE A 37 -6.08 10.00 0.97
CA PHE A 37 -5.80 8.68 1.51
C PHE A 37 -4.92 8.80 2.74
N TRP A 38 -5.36 8.19 3.84
CA TRP A 38 -4.54 7.99 5.03
C TRP A 38 -3.92 6.62 4.94
N ILE A 39 -2.63 6.56 4.61
CA ILE A 39 -1.98 5.32 4.20
C ILE A 39 -0.88 4.88 5.16
N SER A 40 -0.72 3.57 5.27
CA SER A 40 0.16 2.88 6.21
C SER A 40 1.57 3.44 6.17
N GLY A 41 2.16 3.80 7.31
CA GLY A 41 3.58 4.19 7.39
C GLY A 41 4.58 3.06 7.05
N TRP A 42 4.10 1.87 6.71
CA TRP A 42 4.86 0.77 6.14
C TRP A 42 4.41 0.46 4.72
N TYR A 43 5.23 -0.27 3.96
CA TYR A 43 4.93 -0.67 2.59
C TYR A 43 5.47 -2.06 2.27
N VAL A 44 4.78 -2.77 1.37
CA VAL A 44 5.22 -4.03 0.78
C VAL A 44 5.98 -3.71 -0.50
N VAL A 45 7.27 -4.00 -0.54
CA VAL A 45 8.08 -3.85 -1.76
C VAL A 45 8.04 -5.13 -2.57
N ILE A 46 7.83 -4.99 -3.89
CA ILE A 46 7.86 -6.09 -4.85
C ILE A 46 9.00 -5.83 -5.86
N PRO A 47 10.24 -6.28 -5.56
CA PRO A 47 11.43 -5.83 -6.29
C PRO A 47 11.44 -6.19 -7.78
N SER A 48 10.86 -7.33 -8.14
CA SER A 48 10.80 -7.79 -9.53
C SER A 48 9.91 -6.92 -10.43
N LEU A 49 8.99 -6.16 -9.83
CA LEU A 49 8.11 -5.24 -10.54
C LEU A 49 8.55 -3.77 -10.37
N GLY A 50 9.48 -3.48 -9.46
CA GLY A 50 9.93 -2.11 -9.20
C GLY A 50 8.87 -1.23 -8.55
N ILE A 51 7.93 -1.83 -7.81
CA ILE A 51 6.81 -1.15 -7.16
C ILE A 51 6.80 -1.41 -5.66
N HIS A 52 6.01 -0.61 -4.96
CA HIS A 52 5.59 -0.88 -3.59
C HIS A 52 4.09 -0.70 -3.44
N VAL A 53 3.52 -1.37 -2.45
CA VAL A 53 2.09 -1.36 -2.13
C VAL A 53 1.92 -0.87 -0.69
N ARG A 54 0.93 0.01 -0.47
CA ARG A 54 0.53 0.52 0.85
C ARG A 54 -0.94 0.21 1.06
N GLU A 55 -1.31 -0.12 2.29
CA GLU A 55 -2.71 -0.16 2.71
C GLU A 55 -3.09 1.21 3.26
N GLY A 56 -4.37 1.50 3.37
CA GLY A 56 -4.84 2.75 3.93
C GLY A 56 -6.34 2.85 3.93
N VAL A 57 -6.82 4.05 4.21
CA VAL A 57 -8.24 4.39 4.19
C VAL A 57 -8.43 5.62 3.32
N ALA A 58 -9.40 5.52 2.42
CA ALA A 58 -9.91 6.66 1.68
C ALA A 58 -10.79 7.50 2.60
N CYS A 59 -10.45 8.77 2.72
CA CYS A 59 -11.14 9.76 3.51
C CYS A 59 -11.77 10.79 2.58
N THR A 60 -13.08 10.97 2.68
CA THR A 60 -13.81 11.96 1.86
C THR A 60 -14.13 13.19 2.69
N PHE A 61 -14.14 14.36 2.06
CA PHE A 61 -14.44 15.60 2.77
C PHE A 61 -15.93 15.65 3.13
N ASP A 62 -16.22 15.71 4.43
CA ASP A 62 -17.56 15.92 4.95
C ASP A 62 -17.81 17.41 5.17
N GLU A 63 -18.75 17.98 4.39
CA GLU A 63 -19.09 19.42 4.49
C GLU A 63 -19.80 19.79 5.82
N GLU A 64 -20.50 18.85 6.45
CA GLU A 64 -21.24 19.11 7.69
C GLU A 64 -20.29 19.17 8.90
N GLU A 65 -19.36 18.21 8.98
CA GLU A 65 -18.32 18.14 10.01
C GLU A 65 -17.10 19.03 9.66
N ASN A 66 -17.01 19.51 8.42
CA ASN A 66 -15.94 20.34 7.88
C ASN A 66 -14.56 19.70 8.09
N MET A 67 -14.45 18.40 7.81
CA MET A 67 -13.22 17.62 7.88
C MET A 67 -13.28 16.37 7.00
N PHE A 68 -12.11 15.81 6.68
CA PHE A 68 -12.03 14.50 6.02
C PHE A 68 -12.41 13.37 6.98
N MET A 69 -13.33 12.54 6.54
CA MET A 69 -13.87 11.41 7.32
C MET A 69 -13.56 10.10 6.60
N PRO A 70 -13.11 9.06 7.33
CA PRO A 70 -12.90 7.71 6.78
C PRO A 70 -14.16 7.16 6.07
N ASP A 71 -13.99 6.65 4.86
CA ASP A 71 -15.05 6.07 4.03
C ASP A 71 -14.81 4.57 3.77
N PHE A 72 -13.70 4.21 3.12
CA PHE A 72 -13.39 2.81 2.79
C PHE A 72 -11.90 2.47 2.81
N ASP A 73 -11.59 1.20 3.09
CA ASP A 73 -10.22 0.66 3.00
C ASP A 73 -9.73 0.67 1.54
N VAL A 74 -8.47 1.04 1.34
CA VAL A 74 -7.86 1.15 0.02
C VAL A 74 -6.48 0.52 -0.01
N THR A 75 -6.19 -0.22 -1.08
CA THR A 75 -4.84 -0.67 -1.42
C THR A 75 -4.29 0.22 -2.51
N VAL A 76 -3.08 0.73 -2.33
CA VAL A 76 -2.42 1.67 -3.24
C VAL A 76 -1.15 1.06 -3.81
N VAL A 77 -1.00 1.11 -5.14
CA VAL A 77 0.21 0.74 -5.87
C VAL A 77 0.98 1.97 -6.31
N CYS A 78 2.26 2.03 -5.94
CA CYS A 78 3.16 3.15 -6.21
C CYS A 78 4.38 2.70 -7.03
N GLU A 79 4.88 3.59 -7.90
CA GLU A 79 6.10 3.37 -8.70
C GLU A 79 7.30 4.10 -8.08
N GLY A 80 8.49 3.53 -8.26
CA GLY A 80 9.73 4.26 -7.98
C GLY A 80 10.07 4.35 -6.48
N GLU A 81 10.85 5.38 -6.13
CA GLU A 81 11.31 5.59 -4.76
C GLU A 81 10.14 6.07 -3.88
N ILE A 82 10.06 5.55 -2.64
CA ILE A 82 8.97 5.87 -1.69
C ILE A 82 8.81 7.39 -1.47
N ALA A 83 9.91 8.14 -1.53
CA ALA A 83 9.92 9.60 -1.37
C ALA A 83 9.37 10.39 -2.58
N SER A 84 9.05 9.72 -3.69
CA SER A 84 8.59 10.38 -4.92
C SER A 84 7.08 10.59 -4.99
N GLU A 85 6.31 10.08 -4.02
CA GLU A 85 4.85 10.20 -3.96
C GLU A 85 4.17 9.94 -5.32
N THR A 86 4.69 8.97 -6.09
CA THR A 86 4.20 8.68 -7.45
C THR A 86 3.25 7.47 -7.42
N TRP A 87 1.99 7.78 -7.14
CA TRP A 87 0.85 6.87 -7.11
C TRP A 87 0.45 6.48 -8.53
N MET A 88 0.20 5.20 -8.78
CA MET A 88 -0.22 4.73 -10.12
C MET A 88 -1.64 4.18 -10.15
N TYR A 89 -2.07 3.51 -9.07
CA TYR A 89 -3.30 2.71 -9.07
C TYR A 89 -3.76 2.45 -7.65
N TYR A 90 -5.07 2.36 -7.44
CA TYR A 90 -5.65 1.98 -6.15
C TYR A 90 -6.98 1.26 -6.33
N GLU A 91 -7.33 0.38 -5.41
CA GLU A 91 -8.61 -0.33 -5.38
C GLU A 91 -9.10 -0.59 -3.95
N GLN A 92 -10.41 -0.81 -3.79
CA GLN A 92 -11.05 -1.30 -2.57
C GLN A 92 -10.99 -2.84 -2.52
N ASP A 93 -9.80 -3.39 -2.66
CA ASP A 93 -9.52 -4.83 -2.70
C ASP A 93 -8.19 -5.11 -2.00
N GLY A 94 -7.94 -6.38 -1.65
CA GLY A 94 -6.68 -6.82 -1.06
C GLY A 94 -5.48 -6.67 -2.01
N ILE A 95 -4.27 -6.82 -1.46
CA ILE A 95 -3.00 -6.59 -2.17
C ILE A 95 -2.90 -7.45 -3.43
N LEU A 96 -3.21 -8.74 -3.32
CA LEU A 96 -3.06 -9.68 -4.44
C LEU A 96 -4.01 -9.35 -5.60
N ILE A 97 -5.26 -9.03 -5.29
CA ILE A 97 -6.30 -8.72 -6.27
C ILE A 97 -6.03 -7.38 -6.93
N THR A 98 -5.72 -6.35 -6.13
CA THR A 98 -5.34 -5.03 -6.62
C THR A 98 -4.18 -5.10 -7.59
N LEU A 99 -3.16 -5.90 -7.27
CA LEU A 99 -2.01 -6.08 -8.13
C LEU A 99 -2.35 -6.85 -9.41
N ALA A 100 -3.20 -7.87 -9.33
CA ALA A 100 -3.66 -8.61 -10.51
C ALA A 100 -4.44 -7.72 -11.48
N ASN A 101 -5.29 -6.83 -10.96
CA ASN A 101 -6.04 -5.86 -11.74
C ASN A 101 -5.11 -4.81 -12.37
N TRP A 102 -4.17 -4.25 -11.60
CA TRP A 102 -3.14 -3.34 -12.12
C TRP A 102 -2.27 -3.98 -13.21
N LEU A 103 -1.89 -5.26 -13.03
CA LEU A 103 -1.15 -6.01 -14.03
C LEU A 103 -1.99 -6.28 -15.28
N ASN A 104 -3.33 -6.25 -15.19
CA ASN A 104 -4.25 -6.32 -16.32
C ASN A 104 -3.92 -7.47 -17.29
N GLY A 105 -3.74 -8.68 -16.73
CA GLY A 105 -3.44 -9.89 -17.49
C GLY A 105 -1.98 -10.05 -17.97
N ARG A 106 -1.08 -9.11 -17.66
CA ARG A 106 0.37 -9.23 -17.96
C ARG A 106 1.04 -10.38 -17.20
N MET A 107 0.44 -10.84 -16.09
CA MET A 107 0.91 -11.95 -15.28
C MET A 107 -0.30 -12.73 -14.74
N PRO A 108 -0.30 -14.07 -14.75
CA PRO A 108 -1.37 -14.85 -14.16
C PRO A 108 -1.29 -14.82 -12.62
N ILE A 109 -2.44 -14.92 -11.95
CA ILE A 109 -2.53 -14.77 -10.48
C ILE A 109 -1.64 -15.75 -9.72
N ASP A 110 -1.50 -16.98 -10.20
CA ASP A 110 -0.65 -18.01 -9.59
C ASP A 110 0.85 -17.69 -9.68
N ALA A 111 1.26 -16.85 -10.63
CA ALA A 111 2.62 -16.33 -10.71
C ALA A 111 2.78 -15.09 -9.81
N ILE A 112 1.74 -14.27 -9.69
CA ILE A 112 1.70 -13.09 -8.81
C ILE A 112 1.85 -13.53 -7.34
N GLU A 113 1.11 -14.55 -6.90
CA GLU A 113 1.22 -15.13 -5.54
C GLU A 113 2.64 -15.57 -5.18
N LYS A 114 3.42 -16.00 -6.19
CA LYS A 114 4.79 -16.50 -6.00
C LYS A 114 5.83 -15.40 -6.02
N LEU A 115 5.47 -14.15 -6.31
CA LEU A 115 6.41 -13.03 -6.29
C LEU A 115 7.04 -12.89 -4.90
N GLU A 116 8.31 -12.54 -4.89
CA GLU A 116 9.02 -12.26 -3.66
C GLU A 116 8.79 -10.80 -3.27
N CYS A 117 8.47 -10.59 -2.00
CA CYS A 117 8.26 -9.28 -1.44
C CYS A 117 8.89 -9.18 -0.04
N TYR A 118 8.99 -7.97 0.47
CA TYR A 118 9.37 -7.70 1.86
C TYR A 118 8.64 -6.47 2.36
N ILE A 119 8.51 -6.35 3.68
CA ILE A 119 7.89 -5.20 4.33
C ILE A 119 9.00 -4.25 4.78
N GLU A 120 8.79 -2.95 4.56
CA GLU A 120 9.60 -1.89 5.12
C GLU A 120 8.75 -0.85 5.83
N ILE A 121 9.30 -0.26 6.88
CA ILE A 121 8.72 0.88 7.58
C ILE A 121 9.35 2.13 6.96
N ALA A 122 8.52 3.12 6.61
CA ALA A 122 8.98 4.43 6.20
C ALA A 122 9.73 5.06 7.37
N ASN A 123 11.06 5.13 7.27
CA ASN A 123 11.84 5.84 8.27
C ASN A 123 11.53 7.33 8.12
N VAL A 124 10.74 7.89 9.04
CA VAL A 124 10.68 9.32 9.24
C VAL A 124 12.04 9.73 9.81
N THR A 125 12.97 10.16 8.95
CA THR A 125 14.18 10.83 9.43
C THR A 125 13.74 12.15 10.08
N ASN A 126 13.73 12.17 11.42
CA ASN A 126 13.67 13.38 12.24
C ASN A 126 14.66 14.46 11.75
#